data_AF-A0A2P2LP90-F1
#
_entry.id   AF-A0A2P2LP90-F1
#
_cell.length_a   1.000
_cell.length_b   1.000
_cell.length_c   1.000
_cell.angle_alpha   90.00
_cell.angle_beta   90.00
_cell.angle_gamma   90.00
#
_symmetry.space_group_name_H-M   'P 1'
#
loop_
_entity.id
_entity.type
_entity.pdbx_description
1 polymer ?
#
loop_
_entity_poly.entity_id
_entity_poly.type
_entity_poly.pdbx_seq_one_letter_code
_entity_poly.pdbx_strand_id
1 'polypeptide(L)'
;MHNYLLFEHLLQVHLIPPEHVHPKLWKGFNYRYKPVDQVQIERKELNKERTLEEHKKLVEKIVKRSQKRQKRIEAAGLDYDCPEIMGDVQPAPKKIKFAED
;
A
#
# COMPACT_ATOMS: atom_id res chain seq x y z
N MET A 1 -18.35 -17.08 -37.51
CA MET A 1 -17.86 -15.82 -38.11
C MET A 1 -16.45 -16.04 -38.62
N HIS A 2 -16.31 -16.69 -39.78
CA HIS A 2 -15.02 -16.94 -40.42
C HIS A 2 -14.93 -16.03 -41.65
N ASN A 3 -13.77 -15.38 -41.86
CA ASN A 3 -13.50 -14.41 -42.92
C ASN A 3 -14.37 -13.15 -42.84
N TYR A 4 -14.43 -12.54 -41.66
CA TYR A 4 -15.14 -11.28 -41.46
C TYR A 4 -14.15 -10.13 -41.31
N LEU A 5 -14.41 -8.98 -41.92
CA LEU A 5 -13.58 -7.79 -41.75
C LEU A 5 -14.00 -7.04 -40.47
N LEU A 6 -13.12 -7.01 -39.48
CA LEU A 6 -13.32 -6.35 -38.18
C LEU A 6 -12.15 -5.40 -37.93
N PHE A 7 -12.44 -4.09 -37.84
CA PHE A 7 -11.44 -3.03 -37.62
C PHE A 7 -10.22 -3.16 -38.55
N GLU A 8 -10.48 -3.28 -39.87
CA GLU A 8 -9.44 -3.42 -40.90
C GLU A 8 -8.63 -4.74 -40.83
N HIS A 9 -8.96 -5.64 -39.91
CA HIS A 9 -8.37 -6.97 -39.81
C HIS A 9 -9.36 -8.06 -40.23
N LEU A 10 -8.88 -9.07 -40.94
CA LEU A 10 -9.69 -10.21 -41.34
C LEU A 10 -9.71 -11.24 -40.21
N LEU A 11 -10.86 -11.39 -39.56
CA LEU A 11 -11.09 -12.39 -38.53
C LEU A 11 -11.21 -13.78 -39.17
N GLN A 12 -10.23 -14.64 -38.90
CA GLN A 12 -10.25 -16.06 -39.25
C GLN A 12 -10.48 -16.90 -38.01
N VAL A 13 -11.46 -17.81 -38.08
CA VAL A 13 -11.79 -18.74 -37.00
C VAL A 13 -11.57 -20.16 -37.49
N HIS A 14 -10.78 -20.94 -36.77
CA HIS A 14 -10.51 -22.35 -37.05
C HIS A 14 -10.89 -23.20 -35.84
N LEU A 15 -11.38 -24.41 -36.11
CA LEU A 15 -11.65 -25.39 -35.05
C LEU A 15 -10.34 -26.09 -34.70
N ILE A 16 -9.91 -25.97 -33.45
CA ILE A 16 -8.67 -26.59 -32.96
C ILE A 16 -9.04 -27.87 -32.21
N PRO A 17 -8.47 -29.03 -32.57
CA PRO A 17 -8.62 -30.26 -31.81
C PRO A 17 -7.98 -30.13 -30.41
N PRO A 18 -8.54 -30.82 -29.39
CA PRO A 18 -8.15 -30.63 -27.99
C PRO A 18 -6.67 -30.93 -27.70
N GLU A 19 -6.05 -31.84 -28.45
CA GLU A 19 -4.64 -32.23 -28.32
C GLU A 19 -3.67 -31.10 -28.63
N HIS A 20 -4.07 -30.16 -29.49
CA HIS A 20 -3.26 -29.02 -29.91
C HIS A 20 -3.52 -27.77 -29.06
N VAL A 21 -4.41 -27.85 -28.07
CA VAL A 21 -4.69 -26.72 -27.17
C VAL A 21 -3.53 -26.59 -26.18
N HIS A 22 -2.77 -25.50 -26.30
CA HIS A 22 -1.67 -25.26 -25.38
C HIS A 22 -2.19 -25.14 -23.94
N PRO A 23 -1.61 -25.84 -22.95
CA PRO A 23 -2.16 -25.91 -21.59
C PRO A 23 -2.21 -24.56 -20.86
N LYS A 24 -1.43 -23.56 -21.31
CA LYS A 24 -1.43 -22.20 -20.76
C LYS A 24 -2.34 -21.21 -21.50
N LEU A 25 -3.13 -21.65 -22.49
CA LEU A 25 -3.96 -20.76 -23.33
C LEU A 25 -4.89 -19.87 -22.49
N TRP A 26 -5.42 -20.41 -21.39
CA TRP A 26 -6.36 -19.71 -20.49
C TRP A 26 -5.72 -19.25 -19.18
N LYS A 27 -4.39 -19.31 -19.05
CA LYS A 27 -3.71 -18.94 -17.82
C LYS A 27 -3.84 -17.43 -17.60
N GLY A 28 -4.58 -17.04 -16.56
CA GLY A 28 -4.79 -15.62 -16.20
C GLY A 28 -6.11 -15.03 -16.70
N PHE A 29 -6.93 -15.79 -17.45
CA PHE A 29 -8.23 -15.31 -17.95
C PHE A 29 -9.24 -15.02 -16.82
N ASN A 30 -9.13 -15.73 -15.70
CA ASN A 30 -9.98 -15.55 -14.51
C ASN A 30 -9.26 -14.82 -13.38
N TYR A 31 -8.49 -13.76 -13.67
CA TYR A 31 -7.93 -12.93 -12.60
C TYR A 31 -9.04 -12.11 -11.94
N ARG A 32 -9.45 -12.51 -10.74
CA ARG A 32 -10.22 -11.64 -9.84
C ARG A 32 -9.22 -10.82 -9.05
N TYR A 33 -9.34 -9.50 -9.14
CA TYR A 33 -8.59 -8.61 -8.26
C TYR A 33 -8.94 -8.93 -6.81
N LYS A 34 -7.93 -9.28 -6.03
CA LYS A 34 -8.04 -9.38 -4.58
C LYS A 34 -7.44 -8.11 -3.99
N PRO A 35 -8.25 -7.21 -3.37
CA PRO A 35 -7.70 -6.05 -2.70
C PRO A 35 -6.74 -6.49 -1.59
N VAL A 36 -5.74 -5.67 -1.34
CA VAL A 36 -4.81 -5.88 -0.22
C VAL A 36 -5.52 -5.46 1.06
N ASP A 37 -5.49 -6.32 2.09
CA ASP A 37 -6.07 -6.05 3.40
C ASP A 37 -5.21 -5.05 4.20
N GLN A 38 -5.32 -3.76 3.84
CA GLN A 38 -4.54 -2.67 4.46
C GLN A 38 -4.76 -2.61 5.98
N VAL A 39 -6.00 -2.85 6.44
CA VAL A 39 -6.36 -2.88 7.87
C VAL A 39 -5.53 -3.92 8.62
N GLN A 40 -5.37 -5.12 8.06
CA GLN A 40 -4.61 -6.18 8.71
C GLN A 40 -3.10 -5.86 8.74
N ILE A 41 -2.58 -5.25 7.68
CA ILE A 41 -1.18 -4.81 7.61
C ILE A 41 -0.91 -3.74 8.67
N GLU A 42 -1.75 -2.70 8.72
CA GLU A 42 -1.61 -1.61 9.69
C GLU A 42 -1.74 -2.11 11.14
N ARG A 43 -2.68 -3.02 11.42
CA ARG A 43 -2.80 -3.66 12.74
C ARG A 43 -1.51 -4.36 13.14
N LYS A 44 -0.90 -5.14 12.25
CA LYS A 44 0.38 -5.82 12.51
C LYS A 44 1.51 -4.83 12.77
N GLU A 45 1.61 -3.77 11.96
CA GLU A 45 2.63 -2.73 12.15
C GLU A 45 2.43 -1.94 13.46
N LEU A 46 1.18 -1.71 13.85
CA LEU A 46 0.81 -1.05 15.10
C LEU A 46 1.03 -1.96 16.31
N ASN A 47 0.76 -3.26 16.23
CA ASN A 47 0.98 -4.16 17.36
C ASN A 47 2.45 -4.56 17.53
N LYS A 48 3.28 -4.42 16.48
CA LYS A 48 4.72 -4.74 16.52
C LYS A 48 5.44 -4.00 17.65
N GLU A 49 6.10 -4.75 18.51
CA GLU A 49 7.01 -4.24 19.53
C GLU A 49 8.28 -3.68 18.88
N ARG A 50 8.72 -2.50 19.32
CA ARG A 50 9.86 -1.78 18.73
C ARG A 50 11.06 -1.84 19.65
N THR A 51 12.24 -2.02 19.06
CA THR A 51 13.51 -1.91 19.78
C THR A 51 13.86 -0.44 20.06
N LEU A 52 14.82 -0.19 20.95
CA LEU A 52 15.31 1.16 21.29
C LEU A 52 15.77 1.93 20.05
N GLU A 53 16.46 1.26 19.13
CA GLU A 53 16.98 1.89 17.91
C GLU A 53 15.87 2.27 16.93
N GLU A 54 14.89 1.38 16.75
CA GLU A 54 13.71 1.66 15.91
C GLU A 54 12.89 2.82 16.48
N HIS A 55 12.79 2.91 17.81
CA HIS A 55 12.11 3.99 18.50
C HIS A 55 12.84 5.34 18.32
N LYS A 56 14.16 5.38 18.46
CA LYS A 56 14.95 6.60 18.18
C LYS A 56 14.75 7.08 16.74
N LYS A 57 14.83 6.17 15.77
CA LYS A 57 14.58 6.49 14.34
C LYS A 57 13.17 7.03 14.10
N LEU A 58 12.17 6.53 14.84
CA LEU A 58 10.81 7.05 14.78
C LEU A 58 10.73 8.48 15.30
N VAL A 59 11.29 8.74 16.49
CA VAL A 59 11.27 10.08 17.11
C VAL A 59 11.96 11.09 16.18
N GLU A 60 13.10 10.76 15.61
CA GLU A 60 13.78 11.61 14.62
C GLU A 60 12.90 11.92 13.40
N LYS A 61 12.17 10.92 12.87
CA LYS A 61 11.24 11.12 11.75
C LYS A 61 10.08 12.04 12.14
N ILE A 62 9.57 11.92 13.36
CA ILE A 62 8.48 12.77 13.88
C ILE A 62 8.95 14.22 13.96
N VAL A 63 10.13 14.47 14.55
CA VAL A 63 10.72 15.81 14.65
C VAL A 63 10.94 16.42 13.26
N LYS A 64 11.54 15.66 12.32
CA LYS A 64 11.73 16.14 10.93
C LYS A 64 10.42 16.47 10.23
N ARG A 65 9.35 15.69 10.45
CA ARG A 65 8.02 15.97 9.90
C ARG A 65 7.39 17.21 10.53
N SER A 66 7.56 17.40 11.84
CA SER A 66 7.07 18.58 12.55
C SER A 66 7.69 19.87 12.00
N GLN A 67 9.03 19.89 11.86
CA GLN A 67 9.75 21.03 11.28
C GLN A 67 9.32 21.34 9.84
N LYS A 68 9.12 20.31 9.01
CA LYS A 68 8.59 20.50 7.65
C LYS A 68 7.18 21.08 7.65
N ARG A 69 6.36 20.68 8.62
CA ARG A 69 4.99 21.21 8.78
C ARG A 69 5.03 22.68 9.20
N GLN A 70 5.86 23.06 10.17
CA GLN A 70 6.05 24.45 10.59
C GLN A 70 6.44 25.34 9.41
N LYS A 71 7.46 24.95 8.64
CA LYS A 71 7.87 25.67 7.42
C LYS A 71 6.75 25.85 6.39
N ARG A 72 5.86 24.84 6.26
CA ARG A 72 4.70 24.93 5.36
C ARG A 72 3.62 25.88 5.86
N ILE A 73 3.44 25.96 7.18
CA ILE A 73 2.48 26.85 7.84
C ILE A 73 2.97 28.30 7.73
N GLU A 74 4.26 28.54 8.01
CA GLU A 74 4.93 29.84 7.83
C GLU A 74 4.82 30.30 6.37
N ALA A 75 5.13 29.42 5.41
CA ALA A 75 5.00 29.73 3.99
C ALA A 75 3.56 30.00 3.54
N ALA A 76 2.56 29.46 4.24
CA ALA A 76 1.15 29.74 4.01
C ALA A 76 0.69 31.05 4.67
N GLY A 77 1.55 31.74 5.42
CA GLY A 77 1.23 33.00 6.12
C GLY A 77 0.31 32.82 7.32
N LEU A 78 0.24 31.60 7.88
CA LEU A 78 -0.60 31.28 9.04
C LEU A 78 0.20 31.47 10.32
N ASP A 79 -0.32 32.28 11.24
CA ASP A 79 0.24 32.42 12.59
C ASP A 79 -0.28 31.28 13.47
N TYR A 80 0.43 30.16 13.47
CA TYR A 80 0.09 28.98 14.26
C TYR A 80 1.34 28.44 14.96
N ASP A 81 1.34 28.53 16.28
CA ASP A 81 2.38 27.96 17.11
C ASP A 81 2.14 26.45 17.28
N CYS A 82 3.05 25.66 16.69
CA CYS A 82 2.92 24.21 16.71
C CYS A 82 3.56 23.65 17.99
N PRO A 83 2.81 22.96 18.86
CA PRO A 83 3.34 22.48 20.14
C PRO A 83 4.53 21.55 19.92
N GLU A 84 5.52 21.68 20.81
CA GLU A 84 6.74 20.89 20.74
C GLU A 84 6.44 19.41 21.04
N ILE A 85 6.84 18.54 20.12
CA ILE A 85 6.67 17.10 20.32
C ILE A 85 7.87 16.61 21.15
N MET A 86 7.71 16.58 22.47
CA MET A 86 8.64 15.91 23.37
C MET A 86 8.49 14.40 23.21
N GLY A 87 9.42 13.79 22.46
CA GLY A 87 9.48 12.34 22.31
C GLY A 87 10.26 11.70 23.46
N ASP A 88 9.60 10.90 24.28
CA ASP A 88 10.29 10.08 25.28
C ASP A 88 11.32 9.16 24.61
N VAL A 89 12.55 9.16 25.12
CA VAL A 89 13.67 8.37 24.57
C VAL A 89 13.48 6.86 24.78
N GLN A 90 12.61 6.48 25.73
CA GLN A 90 12.34 5.10 26.09
C GLN A 90 11.08 4.57 25.37
N PRO A 91 11.11 3.34 24.82
CA PRO A 91 9.93 2.71 24.25
C PRO A 91 8.99 2.29 25.38
N ALA A 92 7.88 3.00 25.54
CA ALA A 92 6.81 2.57 26.42
C ALA A 92 5.93 1.52 25.71
N PRO A 93 5.41 0.52 26.44
CA PRO A 93 4.43 -0.41 25.88
C PRO A 93 3.17 0.34 25.43
N LYS A 94 2.61 -0.06 24.28
CA LYS A 94 1.42 0.58 23.74
C LYS A 94 0.21 0.29 24.62
N LYS A 95 -0.55 1.34 24.94
CA LYS A 95 -1.76 1.25 25.77
C LYS A 95 -2.92 0.52 25.08
N ILE A 96 -2.93 0.47 23.75
CA ILE A 96 -3.97 -0.18 22.94
C ILE A 96 -3.26 -1.19 22.03
N LYS A 97 -3.53 -2.48 22.25
CA LYS A 97 -3.22 -3.57 21.31
C LYS A 97 -4.51 -3.91 20.58
N PHE A 98 -4.49 -3.94 19.25
CA PHE A 98 -5.67 -4.32 18.47
C PHE A 98 -5.81 -5.84 18.48
N ALA A 99 -7.02 -6.36 18.70
CA ALA A 99 -7.31 -7.79 18.63
C ALA A 99 -7.16 -8.32 17.19
N GLU A 100 -6.89 -9.61 17.04
CA GLU A 100 -6.57 -10.26 15.75
C GLU A 100 -7.82 -10.72 14.95
N ASP A 101 -9.03 -10.49 15.44
CA ASP A 101 -10.29 -10.88 14.77
C ASP A 101 -10.49 -10.22 13.39
#